data_AF-A0A9E1ETS4-F1
#
_entry.id   AF-A0A9E1ETS4-F1
#
_cell.length_a   1.000
_cell.length_b   1.000
_cell.length_c   1.000
_cell.angle_alpha   90.00
_cell.angle_beta   90.00
_cell.angle_gamma   90.00
#
_symmetry.space_group_name_H-M   'P 1'
#
loop_
_entity.id
_entity.type
_entity.pdbx_description
1 polymer ?
#
loop_
_entity_poly.entity_id
_entity_poly.type
_entity_poly.pdbx_seq_one_letter_code
_entity_poly.pdbx_strand_id
1 'polypeptide(L)'
;MKTRLMMFVAVIALFVFNGCSDSKESYVKDFKKFIEKVEAAGSDYTEEDWKKADEKFETFTGDRYKKFSSELTIDEQIEITKLKATYATRRGLSNLKNGVDKLLDSDILKMEKNKK
;
A
#
# COMPACT_ATOMS: atom_id res chain seq x y z
N MET A 1 -7.16 11.97 22.82
CA MET A 1 -6.56 11.87 21.46
C MET A 1 -5.10 11.42 21.43
N LYS A 2 -4.26 11.73 22.44
CA LYS A 2 -2.83 11.35 22.44
C LYS A 2 -2.54 9.85 22.63
N THR A 3 -3.41 9.13 23.34
CA THR A 3 -3.20 7.69 23.64
C THR A 3 -3.59 6.74 22.50
N ARG A 4 -4.54 7.14 21.64
CA ARG A 4 -4.97 6.32 20.50
C ARG A 4 -3.97 6.40 19.35
N LEU A 5 -3.44 7.59 19.06
CA LEU A 5 -2.40 7.79 18.05
C LEU A 5 -1.09 7.06 18.41
N MET A 6 -0.72 7.05 19.69
CA MET A 6 0.50 6.37 20.17
C MET A 6 0.40 4.84 20.11
N MET A 7 -0.81 4.27 20.19
CA MET A 7 -1.02 2.83 19.96
C MET A 7 -0.86 2.44 18.48
N PHE A 8 -1.29 3.28 17.53
CA PHE A 8 -1.13 3.01 16.10
C PHE A 8 0.33 3.14 15.63
N VAL A 9 1.08 4.11 16.18
CA VAL A 9 2.51 4.27 15.89
C VAL A 9 3.36 3.12 16.48
N ALA A 10 2.97 2.56 17.64
CA ALA A 10 3.68 1.46 18.26
C ALA A 10 3.57 0.13 17.49
N VAL A 11 2.45 -0.11 16.78
CA VAL A 11 2.25 -1.34 15.98
C VAL A 11 3.09 -1.31 14.69
N ILE A 12 3.36 -0.12 14.13
CA ILE A 12 4.18 0.05 12.94
C ILE A 12 5.68 -0.13 13.24
N ALA A 13 6.11 0.21 14.46
CA ALA A 13 7.52 0.11 14.90
C ALA A 13 7.99 -1.32 15.22
N LEU A 14 7.08 -2.29 15.41
CA LEU A 14 7.43 -3.64 15.85
C LEU A 14 7.85 -4.63 14.74
N PHE A 15 7.96 -4.20 13.48
CA PHE A 15 8.17 -5.11 12.34
C PHE A 15 9.52 -5.00 11.62
N VAL A 16 10.56 -4.45 12.27
CA VAL A 16 11.92 -4.41 11.69
C VAL A 16 12.73 -5.69 11.91
N PHE A 17 12.17 -6.71 12.58
CA PHE A 17 12.83 -8.01 12.76
C PHE A 17 11.92 -9.18 12.31
N ASN A 18 11.85 -9.42 11.00
CA ASN A 18 11.57 -10.75 10.49
C ASN A 18 12.77 -11.20 9.66
N GLY A 19 13.84 -11.60 10.34
CA GLY A 19 14.81 -12.54 9.78
C GLY A 19 14.19 -13.94 9.71
N CYS A 20 13.06 -14.09 9.01
CA CYS A 20 12.68 -15.39 8.49
C CYS A 20 13.59 -15.64 7.28
N SER A 21 14.11 -16.86 7.15
CA SER A 21 14.85 -17.27 5.95
C SER A 21 14.04 -16.87 4.71
N ASP A 22 14.65 -16.04 3.87
CA ASP A 22 14.01 -15.56 2.66
C ASP A 22 13.93 -16.72 1.66
N SER A 23 12.72 -17.25 1.48
CA SER A 23 12.38 -18.39 0.64
C SER A 23 11.21 -18.03 -0.27
N LYS A 24 10.96 -18.83 -1.30
CA LYS A 24 9.81 -18.67 -2.18
C LYS A 24 8.48 -18.67 -1.41
N GLU A 25 8.31 -19.59 -0.45
CA GLU A 25 7.09 -19.68 0.37
C GLU A 25 6.90 -18.44 1.25
N SER A 26 7.98 -17.94 1.89
CA SER A 26 7.88 -16.72 2.69
C SER A 26 7.63 -15.50 1.81
N TYR A 27 8.20 -15.43 0.60
CA TYR A 27 7.90 -14.39 -0.38
C TYR A 27 6.42 -14.30 -0.74
N VAL A 28 5.81 -15.41 -1.19
CA VAL A 28 4.39 -15.43 -1.60
C VAL A 28 3.49 -15.06 -0.42
N LYS A 29 3.76 -15.63 0.76
CA LYS A 29 3.00 -15.38 1.99
C LYS A 29 3.11 -13.93 2.46
N ASP A 30 4.30 -13.35 2.43
CA ASP A 30 4.54 -11.98 2.86
C ASP A 30 3.89 -10.98 1.92
N PHE A 31 3.96 -11.22 0.60
CA PHE A 31 3.34 -10.34 -0.39
C PHE A 31 1.82 -10.36 -0.19
N LYS A 32 1.22 -11.54 -0.02
CA LYS A 32 -0.20 -11.67 0.29
C LYS A 32 -0.60 -10.88 1.55
N LYS A 33 0.11 -11.09 2.66
CA LYS A 33 -0.15 -10.37 3.92
C LYS A 33 -0.01 -8.85 3.78
N PHE A 34 0.94 -8.39 2.97
CA PHE A 34 1.10 -6.98 2.68
C PHE A 34 -0.14 -6.43 1.96
N ILE A 35 -0.61 -7.11 0.91
CA ILE A 35 -1.80 -6.68 0.18
C ILE A 35 -3.06 -6.74 1.05
N GLU A 36 -3.25 -7.78 1.87
CA GLU A 36 -4.36 -7.87 2.82
C GLU A 36 -4.42 -6.64 3.75
N LYS A 37 -3.27 -6.12 4.19
CA LYS A 37 -3.20 -4.88 4.99
C LYS A 37 -3.55 -3.64 4.18
N VAL A 38 -3.06 -3.53 2.94
CA VAL A 38 -3.38 -2.41 2.04
C VAL A 38 -4.88 -2.40 1.71
N GLU A 39 -5.50 -3.56 1.52
CA GLU A 39 -6.95 -3.64 1.30
C GLU A 39 -7.76 -3.25 2.53
N ALA A 40 -7.33 -3.67 3.72
CA ALA A 40 -8.03 -3.38 4.97
C ALA A 40 -7.94 -1.92 5.41
N ALA A 41 -6.83 -1.23 5.11
CA ALA A 41 -6.56 0.10 5.64
C ALA A 41 -6.22 1.17 4.60
N GLY A 42 -6.09 0.83 3.31
CA GLY A 42 -5.61 1.73 2.27
C GLY A 42 -6.51 2.94 2.00
N SER A 43 -7.80 2.89 2.37
CA SER A 43 -8.70 4.05 2.30
C SER A 43 -8.31 5.19 3.25
N ASP A 44 -7.60 4.85 4.32
CA ASP A 44 -7.27 5.74 5.42
C ASP A 44 -5.79 6.18 5.39
N TYR A 45 -5.02 5.66 4.43
CA TYR A 45 -3.61 6.01 4.26
C TYR A 45 -3.43 7.47 3.86
N THR A 46 -2.48 8.15 4.50
CA THR A 46 -1.96 9.42 4.00
C THR A 46 -1.04 9.19 2.80
N GLU A 47 -0.63 10.26 2.11
CA GLU A 47 0.33 10.15 1.02
C GLU A 47 1.69 9.62 1.50
N GLU A 48 2.10 9.93 2.73
CA GLU A 48 3.32 9.39 3.35
C GLU A 48 3.20 7.89 3.65
N ASP A 49 2.02 7.43 4.08
CA ASP A 49 1.77 5.99 4.26
C ASP A 49 1.78 5.26 2.93
N TRP A 50 1.20 5.87 1.89
CA TRP A 50 1.26 5.34 0.53
C TRP A 50 2.69 5.26 0.00
N LYS A 51 3.53 6.28 0.23
CA LYS A 51 4.95 6.24 -0.17
C LYS A 51 5.69 5.05 0.46
N LYS A 52 5.46 4.77 1.75
CA LYS A 52 6.03 3.59 2.42
C LYS A 52 5.50 2.28 1.85
N ALA A 53 4.20 2.24 1.51
CA ALA A 53 3.61 1.10 0.85
C ALA A 53 4.20 0.90 -0.56
N ASP A 54 4.45 1.98 -1.31
CA ASP A 54 5.03 1.96 -2.66
C ASP A 54 6.46 1.37 -2.58
N GLU A 55 7.29 1.85 -1.65
CA GLU A 55 8.65 1.29 -1.41
C GLU A 55 8.61 -0.20 -1.04
N LYS A 56 7.64 -0.61 -0.22
CA LYS A 56 7.49 -2.02 0.16
C LYS A 56 7.00 -2.87 -1.00
N PHE A 57 6.09 -2.35 -1.82
CA PHE A 57 5.58 -3.01 -3.02
C PHE A 57 6.71 -3.24 -4.03
N GLU A 58 7.56 -2.24 -4.27
CA GLU A 58 8.73 -2.37 -5.15
C GLU A 58 9.71 -3.46 -4.66
N THR A 59 9.84 -3.64 -3.34
CA THR A 59 10.64 -4.76 -2.81
C THR A 59 10.06 -6.12 -3.21
N PHE A 60 8.73 -6.24 -3.27
CA PHE A 60 8.05 -7.49 -3.66
C PHE A 60 8.05 -7.72 -5.18
N THR A 61 7.93 -6.67 -5.99
CA THR A 61 7.82 -6.75 -7.45
C THR A 61 9.17 -6.69 -8.17
N GLY A 62 10.18 -6.12 -7.52
CA GLY A 62 11.57 -6.05 -7.97
C GLY A 62 12.39 -7.24 -7.46
N ASP A 63 13.24 -6.99 -6.46
CA ASP A 63 14.30 -7.91 -6.03
C ASP A 63 13.78 -9.29 -5.60
N ARG A 64 12.72 -9.34 -4.78
CA ARG A 64 12.18 -10.63 -4.32
C ARG A 64 11.51 -11.41 -5.46
N TYR A 65 10.80 -10.73 -6.36
CA TYR A 65 10.23 -11.40 -7.54
C TYR A 65 11.34 -11.95 -8.43
N LYS A 66 12.37 -11.15 -8.73
CA LYS A 66 13.50 -11.60 -9.56
C LYS A 66 14.18 -12.83 -8.96
N LYS A 67 14.37 -12.85 -7.64
CA LYS A 67 15.00 -13.97 -6.92
C LYS A 67 14.21 -15.28 -7.02
N PHE A 68 12.88 -15.23 -6.89
CA PHE A 68 12.06 -16.45 -6.79
C PHE A 68 11.23 -16.78 -8.04
N SER A 69 11.20 -15.91 -9.05
CA SER A 69 10.32 -16.05 -10.23
C SER A 69 10.44 -17.39 -10.95
N SER A 70 11.64 -17.97 -11.04
CA SER A 70 11.87 -19.28 -11.66
C SER A 70 11.38 -20.47 -10.83
N GLU A 71 11.14 -20.28 -9.54
CA GLU A 71 10.67 -21.32 -8.60
C GLU A 71 9.15 -21.27 -8.39
N LEU A 72 8.46 -20.25 -8.90
CA LEU A 72 7.02 -20.10 -8.76
C LEU A 72 6.28 -21.07 -9.68
N THR A 73 5.33 -21.80 -9.10
CA THR A 73 4.31 -22.53 -9.85
C THR A 73 3.39 -21.58 -10.62
N ILE A 74 2.65 -22.11 -11.60
CA ILE A 74 1.68 -21.33 -12.37
C ILE A 74 0.63 -20.69 -11.45
N ASP A 75 0.13 -21.43 -10.46
CA ASP A 75 -0.85 -20.91 -9.50
C ASP A 75 -0.28 -19.77 -8.66
N GLU A 76 0.98 -19.88 -8.22
CA GLU A 76 1.67 -18.80 -7.50
C GLU A 76 1.91 -17.58 -8.40
N GLN A 77 2.25 -17.75 -9.67
CA GLN A 77 2.39 -16.62 -10.61
C GLN A 77 1.06 -15.89 -10.84
N ILE A 78 -0.04 -16.64 -10.94
CA ILE A 78 -1.40 -16.08 -11.03
C ILE A 78 -1.73 -15.31 -9.75
N GLU A 79 -1.42 -15.86 -8.57
CA GLU A 79 -1.64 -15.19 -7.29
C GLU A 79 -0.82 -13.88 -7.21
N ILE A 80 0.47 -13.91 -7.55
CA ILE A 80 1.33 -12.72 -7.58
C ILE A 80 0.76 -11.67 -8.54
N THR A 81 0.22 -12.07 -9.69
CA THR A 81 -0.41 -11.15 -10.64
C THR A 81 -1.67 -10.50 -10.06
N LYS A 82 -2.52 -11.27 -9.38
CA LYS A 82 -3.68 -10.73 -8.65
C LYS A 82 -3.25 -9.75 -7.58
N LEU A 83 -2.23 -10.08 -6.78
CA LEU A 83 -1.69 -9.20 -5.74
C LEU A 83 -1.19 -7.86 -6.31
N LYS A 84 -0.47 -7.88 -7.44
CA LYS A 84 -0.05 -6.66 -8.16
C LYS A 84 -1.24 -5.84 -8.64
N ALA A 85 -2.25 -6.47 -9.24
CA ALA A 85 -3.44 -5.79 -9.74
C ALA A 85 -4.27 -5.16 -8.60
N THR A 86 -4.43 -5.87 -7.48
CA THR A 86 -5.10 -5.37 -6.28
C THR A 86 -4.39 -4.13 -5.76
N TYR A 87 -3.06 -4.15 -5.63
CA TYR A 87 -2.31 -2.98 -5.19
C TYR A 87 -2.51 -1.76 -6.11
N ALA A 88 -2.32 -1.95 -7.42
CA ALA A 88 -2.48 -0.89 -8.41
C ALA A 88 -3.89 -0.28 -8.37
N THR A 89 -4.91 -1.12 -8.19
CA THR A 89 -6.30 -0.67 -8.05
C THR A 89 -6.47 0.21 -6.81
N ARG A 90 -6.00 -0.23 -5.64
CA ARG A 90 -6.11 0.53 -4.38
C ARG A 90 -5.35 1.85 -4.43
N ARG A 91 -4.12 1.85 -4.94
CA ARG A 91 -3.32 3.08 -5.11
C ARG A 91 -3.96 4.05 -6.11
N GLY A 92 -4.48 3.52 -7.22
CA GLY A 92 -5.19 4.32 -8.22
C GLY A 92 -6.46 4.98 -7.66
N LEU A 93 -7.25 4.26 -6.88
CA LEU A 93 -8.43 4.79 -6.17
C LEU A 93 -8.06 5.92 -5.19
N SER A 94 -6.96 5.77 -4.45
CA SER A 94 -6.44 6.82 -3.56
C SER A 94 -6.04 8.08 -4.34
N ASN A 95 -5.30 7.92 -5.44
CA ASN A 95 -4.89 9.05 -6.28
C ASN A 95 -6.09 9.78 -6.90
N LEU A 96 -7.11 9.03 -7.33
CA LEU A 96 -8.35 9.59 -7.85
C LEU A 96 -9.08 10.40 -6.77
N LYS A 97 -9.25 9.84 -5.56
CA LYS A 97 -9.87 10.53 -4.42
C LYS A 97 -9.15 11.86 -4.12
N ASN A 98 -7.83 11.82 -4.00
CA ASN A 98 -7.01 13.01 -3.73
C ASN A 98 -7.13 14.07 -4.86
N GLY A 99 -7.30 13.63 -6.11
CA GLY A 99 -7.55 14.51 -7.24
C GLY A 99 -8.92 15.20 -7.17
N VAL A 100 -9.98 14.43 -6.87
CA VAL A 100 -11.34 14.95 -6.72
C VAL A 100 -11.45 15.95 -5.56
N ASP A 101 -10.86 15.63 -4.40
CA ASP A 101 -10.90 16.50 -3.22
C ASP A 101 -10.27 17.87 -3.53
N LYS A 102 -9.09 17.89 -4.19
CA LYS A 102 -8.43 19.14 -4.61
C LYS A 102 -9.26 19.98 -5.59
N LEU A 103 -10.00 19.34 -6.50
CA LEU A 103 -10.87 20.04 -7.44
C LEU A 103 -12.05 20.70 -6.71
N LEU A 104 -12.69 19.98 -5.79
CA LEU A 104 -13.79 20.50 -4.98
C LEU A 104 -13.32 21.69 -4.11
N ASP A 105 -12.17 21.57 -3.45
CA ASP A 105 -11.60 22.66 -2.65
C ASP A 105 -11.31 23.91 -3.51
N SER A 106 -10.77 23.72 -4.72
CA SER A 106 -10.52 24.82 -5.65
C SER A 106 -11.80 25.56 -6.04
N ASP A 107 -12.88 24.84 -6.32
CA ASP A 107 -14.15 25.43 -6.74
C ASP A 107 -14.88 26.13 -5.58
N ILE A 108 -14.81 25.57 -4.37
CA ILE A 108 -15.31 26.23 -3.16
C ILE A 108 -14.62 27.58 -2.95
N LEU A 109 -13.28 27.62 -3.04
CA LEU A 109 -12.50 28.85 -2.89
C LEU A 109 -12.84 29.93 -3.94
N LYS A 110 -13.13 29.53 -5.19
CA LYS A 110 -13.57 30.47 -6.24
C LYS A 110 -14.94 31.07 -5.90
N MET A 111 -15.87 30.24 -5.43
CA MET A 111 -17.22 30.69 -5.05
C MET A 111 -17.18 31.68 -3.88
N GLU A 112 -16.30 31.48 -2.90
CA GLU A 112 -16.15 32.41 -1.77
C GLU A 112 -15.57 33.77 -2.19
N LYS A 113 -14.60 33.77 -3.12
CA LYS A 113 -13.99 35.01 -3.63
C LYS A 113 -14.99 35.87 -4.43
N ASN A 114 -15.88 35.23 -5.19
CA ASN A 114 -16.88 35.93 -6.01
C ASN A 114 -18.05 36.51 -5.19
N LYS A 115 -18.13 36.23 -3.88
CA LYS A 115 -19.15 36.80 -2.97
C LYS A 115 -18.69 38.10 -2.27
N LYS A 116 -17.43 38.52 -2.45
CA LYS A 116 -16.89 39.80 -1.95
C LYS A 116 -16.83 40.82 -3.08
#